data_AF-A0A3A4QVI2-F1
#
_entry.id   AF-A0A3A4QVI2-F1
#
_cell.length_a   1.000
_cell.length_b   1.000
_cell.length_c   1.000
_cell.angle_alpha   90.00
_cell.angle_beta   90.00
_cell.angle_gamma   90.00
#
_symmetry.space_group_name_H-M   'P 1'
#
loop_
_entity.id
_entity.type
_entity.pdbx_description
1 polymer ?
#
loop_
_entity_poly.entity_id
_entity_poly.type
_entity_poly.pdbx_seq_one_letter_code
_entity_poly.pdbx_strand_id
1 'polypeptide(L)'
;MFILGLQGSPRKNGNTSILLASFLTEAERLGARTYNLEVTSKRITPCQECGTCEREGFCSISDDMEEIYPLLWKADIIVMVTPVFFYGAPAQLKALIDRSQTLWARRYIHKLTDPGRKWRHGFLLALGATRGKNLFEGIILTAKYFFDAVGAGFDGSLTYRQIERPGDIAKHPTALTEVKEKTRLLIEPLLNKKKILFVCRENACRSQMASAFAQYYAGDRIEAESAGSQPASGINMPMVEVMKEKGIDMAFRRTKSIEDVLDYMKPDSIISMGCGEECPYIPGVPIHDWNLHDPSDKPINFMREVRDEIEERVKTLVSSKNQEAES
;
A
#
# COMPACT_ATOMS: atom_id res chain seq x y z
N MET A 1 -1.18 2.44 -9.76
CA MET A 1 -1.92 2.41 -8.49
C MET A 1 -2.23 0.96 -8.14
N PHE A 2 -2.11 0.58 -6.87
CA PHE A 2 -2.40 -0.77 -6.36
C PHE A 2 -3.54 -0.76 -5.32
N ILE A 3 -4.51 -1.65 -5.51
CA ILE A 3 -5.69 -1.80 -4.63
C ILE A 3 -5.71 -3.19 -4.02
N LEU A 4 -5.80 -3.24 -2.69
CA LEU A 4 -5.92 -4.47 -1.93
C LEU A 4 -7.36 -4.67 -1.44
N GLY A 5 -7.99 -5.76 -1.87
CA GLY A 5 -9.26 -6.24 -1.34
C GLY A 5 -9.05 -7.24 -0.22
N LEU A 6 -9.67 -7.01 0.95
CA LEU A 6 -9.70 -7.95 2.06
C LEU A 6 -11.05 -8.66 2.10
N GLN A 7 -11.09 -9.91 1.67
CA GLN A 7 -12.32 -10.72 1.68
C GLN A 7 -12.50 -11.41 3.04
N GLY A 8 -13.44 -10.91 3.84
CA GLY A 8 -13.75 -11.43 5.18
C GLY A 8 -14.66 -12.65 5.21
N SER A 9 -15.00 -13.26 4.08
CA SER A 9 -15.88 -14.44 4.01
C SER A 9 -15.22 -15.60 3.26
N PRO A 10 -15.37 -16.85 3.74
CA PRO A 10 -14.83 -18.03 3.05
C PRO A 10 -15.69 -18.44 1.84
N ARG A 11 -16.84 -17.81 1.62
CA ARG A 11 -17.76 -18.17 0.55
C ARG A 11 -17.31 -17.53 -0.77
N LYS A 12 -16.64 -18.31 -1.63
CA LYS A 12 -16.14 -17.87 -2.95
C LYS A 12 -17.21 -17.24 -3.85
N ASN A 13 -18.45 -17.70 -3.78
CA ASN A 13 -19.60 -17.14 -4.51
C ASN A 13 -20.65 -16.50 -3.57
N GLY A 14 -20.20 -16.10 -2.37
CA GLY A 14 -21.06 -15.46 -1.37
C GLY A 14 -21.24 -13.97 -1.62
N ASN A 15 -22.12 -13.35 -0.84
CA ASN A 15 -22.45 -11.93 -0.96
C ASN A 15 -21.22 -11.01 -0.82
N THR A 16 -20.31 -11.32 0.10
CA THR A 16 -19.06 -10.58 0.29
C THR A 16 -18.16 -10.65 -0.95
N SER A 17 -18.01 -11.83 -1.53
CA SER A 17 -17.20 -12.03 -2.75
C SER A 17 -17.81 -11.26 -3.94
N ILE A 18 -19.13 -11.31 -4.13
CA ILE A 18 -19.83 -10.57 -5.20
C ILE A 18 -19.61 -9.05 -5.06
N LEU A 19 -19.73 -8.49 -3.85
CA LEU A 19 -19.46 -7.06 -3.62
C LEU A 19 -18.01 -6.69 -3.90
N LEU A 20 -17.06 -7.50 -3.40
CA LEU A 20 -15.65 -7.24 -3.61
C LEU A 20 -15.29 -7.33 -5.09
N ALA A 21 -15.78 -8.35 -5.80
CA ALA A 21 -15.59 -8.50 -7.23
C ALA A 21 -16.14 -7.29 -8.00
N SER A 22 -17.33 -6.78 -7.64
CA SER A 22 -17.88 -5.57 -8.25
C SER A 22 -16.98 -4.35 -8.05
N PHE A 23 -16.32 -4.22 -6.89
CA PHE A 23 -15.37 -3.13 -6.63
C PHE A 23 -14.08 -3.32 -7.44
N LEU A 24 -13.45 -4.51 -7.36
CA LEU A 24 -12.15 -4.76 -7.98
C LEU A 24 -12.24 -4.75 -9.51
N THR A 25 -13.27 -5.36 -10.10
CA THR A 25 -13.47 -5.35 -11.56
C THR A 25 -13.72 -3.93 -12.09
N GLU A 26 -14.47 -3.10 -11.36
CA GLU A 26 -14.64 -1.70 -11.76
C GLU A 26 -13.33 -0.92 -11.64
N ALA A 27 -12.52 -1.21 -10.61
CA ALA A 27 -11.21 -0.61 -10.46
C ALA A 27 -10.23 -1.02 -11.59
N GLU A 28 -10.20 -2.30 -11.94
CA GLU A 28 -9.42 -2.83 -13.07
C GLU A 28 -9.83 -2.17 -14.39
N ARG A 29 -11.14 -1.98 -14.61
CA ARG A 29 -11.66 -1.27 -15.79
C ARG A 29 -11.15 0.18 -15.88
N LEU A 30 -10.86 0.80 -14.74
CA LEU A 30 -10.29 2.14 -14.64
C LEU A 30 -8.75 2.14 -14.70
N GLY A 31 -8.11 0.97 -14.88
CA GLY A 31 -6.66 0.83 -15.01
C GLY A 31 -5.92 0.59 -13.69
N ALA A 32 -6.64 0.32 -12.59
CA ALA A 32 -6.02 -0.05 -11.33
C ALA A 32 -5.47 -1.48 -11.37
N ARG A 33 -4.33 -1.71 -10.73
CA ARG A 33 -3.91 -3.06 -10.36
C ARG A 33 -4.61 -3.46 -9.07
N THR A 34 -5.19 -4.64 -9.03
CA THR A 34 -5.96 -5.16 -7.90
C THR A 34 -5.37 -6.45 -7.36
N TYR A 35 -5.66 -6.76 -6.10
CA TYR A 35 -5.41 -8.07 -5.51
C TYR A 35 -6.52 -8.41 -4.52
N ASN A 36 -7.17 -9.56 -4.70
CA ASN A 36 -8.13 -10.09 -3.75
C ASN A 36 -7.42 -11.02 -2.75
N LEU A 37 -7.28 -10.58 -1.51
CA LEU A 37 -6.79 -11.40 -0.41
C LEU A 37 -7.97 -12.10 0.29
N GLU A 38 -8.09 -13.41 0.07
CA GLU A 38 -9.01 -14.28 0.80
C GLU A 38 -8.55 -14.49 2.24
N VAL A 39 -8.79 -13.53 3.13
CA VAL A 39 -8.28 -13.55 4.52
C VAL A 39 -8.69 -14.83 5.26
N THR A 40 -9.88 -15.35 4.98
CA THR A 40 -10.43 -16.55 5.62
C THR A 40 -9.73 -17.86 5.23
N SER A 41 -8.92 -17.87 4.18
CA SER A 41 -8.12 -19.04 3.78
C SER A 41 -6.68 -18.98 4.29
N LYS A 42 -6.26 -17.84 4.85
CA LYS A 42 -4.91 -17.64 5.39
C LYS A 42 -4.80 -18.19 6.81
N ARG A 43 -3.66 -18.79 7.12
CA ARG A 43 -3.28 -19.19 8.48
C ARG A 43 -2.73 -17.99 9.20
N ILE A 44 -3.59 -17.32 9.96
CA ILE A 44 -3.24 -16.17 10.79
C ILE A 44 -3.48 -16.58 12.23
N THR A 45 -2.40 -16.71 12.99
CA THR A 45 -2.44 -16.89 14.43
C THR A 45 -2.92 -15.58 15.07
N PRO A 46 -3.90 -15.61 15.99
CA PRO A 46 -4.37 -14.40 16.67
C PRO A 46 -3.24 -13.66 17.40
N CYS A 47 -3.39 -12.35 17.57
CA CYS A 47 -2.48 -11.57 18.40
C CYS A 47 -2.50 -12.10 19.84
N GLN A 48 -1.33 -12.28 20.43
CA GLN A 48 -1.15 -12.78 21.80
C GLN A 48 -0.72 -11.68 22.79
N GLU A 49 -0.69 -10.42 22.35
CA GLU A 49 -0.25 -9.28 23.18
C GLU A 49 1.16 -9.46 23.78
N CYS A 50 2.04 -10.18 23.09
CA CYS A 50 3.40 -10.47 23.59
C CYS A 50 4.35 -9.26 23.63
N GLY A 51 3.91 -8.11 23.09
CA GLY A 51 4.66 -6.85 23.06
C GLY A 51 5.89 -6.83 22.14
N THR A 52 6.18 -7.90 21.38
CA THR A 52 7.36 -7.93 20.49
C THR A 52 7.33 -6.79 19.46
N CYS A 53 6.16 -6.50 18.87
CA CYS A 53 6.05 -5.42 17.90
C CYS A 53 6.33 -4.04 18.49
N GLU A 54 6.07 -3.82 19.77
CA GLU A 54 6.39 -2.56 20.45
C GLU A 54 7.88 -2.43 20.72
N ARG A 55 8.57 -3.54 21.02
CA ARG A 55 10.02 -3.54 21.25
C ARG A 55 10.83 -3.50 19.94
N GLU A 56 10.47 -4.34 18.97
CA GLU A 56 11.27 -4.59 17.77
C GLU A 56 10.70 -3.93 16.50
N GLY A 57 9.45 -3.47 16.53
CA GLY A 57 8.76 -2.95 15.35
C GLY A 57 8.24 -4.03 14.39
N PHE A 58 8.41 -5.32 14.73
CA PHE A 58 7.98 -6.46 13.93
C PHE A 58 7.27 -7.51 14.78
N CYS A 59 6.39 -8.29 14.15
CA CYS A 59 5.75 -9.41 14.81
C CYS A 59 6.70 -10.61 14.88
N SER A 60 6.78 -11.29 16.02
CA SER A 60 7.58 -12.52 16.19
C SER A 60 6.85 -13.79 15.76
N ILE A 61 5.55 -13.71 15.47
CA ILE A 61 4.77 -14.86 15.04
C ILE A 61 4.98 -15.06 13.54
N SER A 62 5.50 -16.22 13.16
CA SER A 62 5.71 -16.61 11.77
C SER A 62 4.51 -17.36 11.22
N ASP A 63 3.79 -16.70 10.30
CA ASP A 63 2.60 -17.19 9.63
C ASP A 63 2.30 -16.33 8.40
N ASP A 64 1.12 -16.51 7.79
CA ASP A 64 0.80 -15.86 6.52
C ASP A 64 0.74 -14.32 6.61
N MET A 65 0.80 -13.71 7.82
CA MET A 65 0.91 -12.26 7.95
C MET A 65 2.20 -11.68 7.33
N GLU A 66 3.27 -12.47 7.24
CA GLU A 66 4.53 -12.06 6.60
C GLU A 66 4.34 -11.70 5.11
N GLU A 67 3.36 -12.32 4.44
CA GLU A 67 2.94 -11.98 3.08
C GLU A 67 1.95 -10.81 3.04
N ILE A 68 1.17 -10.63 4.12
CA ILE A 68 0.08 -9.65 4.17
C ILE A 68 0.60 -8.24 4.51
N TYR A 69 1.58 -8.10 5.41
CA TYR A 69 2.11 -6.78 5.77
C TYR A 69 2.64 -6.01 4.55
N PRO A 70 3.44 -6.60 3.63
CA PRO A 70 3.87 -5.92 2.42
C PRO A 70 2.70 -5.50 1.49
N LEU A 71 1.62 -6.29 1.43
CA LEU A 71 0.44 -5.93 0.64
C LEU A 71 -0.30 -4.73 1.23
N LEU A 72 -0.52 -4.71 2.55
CA LEU A 72 -1.12 -3.57 3.26
C LEU A 72 -0.25 -2.32 3.09
N TRP A 73 1.07 -2.47 3.17
CA TRP A 73 2.04 -1.39 2.98
C TRP A 73 2.04 -0.83 1.56
N LYS A 74 1.96 -1.70 0.55
CA LYS A 74 2.01 -1.28 -0.86
C LYS A 74 0.73 -0.61 -1.33
N ALA A 75 -0.43 -0.97 -0.77
CA ALA A 75 -1.73 -0.51 -1.26
C ALA A 75 -1.88 1.02 -1.24
N ASP A 76 -2.41 1.59 -2.33
CA ASP A 76 -2.95 2.95 -2.37
C ASP A 76 -4.38 2.98 -1.82
N ILE A 77 -5.16 1.92 -2.07
CA ILE A 77 -6.51 1.74 -1.55
C ILE A 77 -6.62 0.36 -0.90
N ILE A 78 -7.12 0.29 0.33
CA ILE A 78 -7.49 -0.94 1.02
C ILE A 78 -9.02 -0.98 1.15
N VAL A 79 -9.66 -1.95 0.49
CA VAL A 79 -11.10 -2.18 0.64
C VAL A 79 -11.34 -3.41 1.52
N MET A 80 -11.97 -3.20 2.68
CA MET A 80 -12.35 -4.28 3.59
C MET A 80 -13.81 -4.68 3.34
N VAL A 81 -14.05 -5.94 2.97
CA VAL A 81 -15.39 -6.45 2.67
C VAL A 81 -15.74 -7.58 3.63
N THR A 82 -16.80 -7.43 4.41
CA THR A 82 -17.07 -8.37 5.52
C THR A 82 -18.56 -8.61 5.77
N PRO A 83 -18.97 -9.85 6.09
CA PRO A 83 -20.22 -10.05 6.80
C PRO A 83 -20.08 -9.55 8.25
N VAL A 84 -21.21 -9.28 8.91
CA VAL A 84 -21.23 -8.96 10.34
C VAL A 84 -21.59 -10.19 11.15
N PHE A 85 -20.69 -10.61 12.04
CA PHE A 85 -20.95 -11.64 13.05
C PHE A 85 -20.82 -11.02 14.44
N PHE A 86 -21.87 -11.14 15.25
CA PHE A 86 -21.94 -10.55 16.59
C PHE A 86 -21.51 -9.06 16.61
N TYR A 87 -22.02 -8.26 15.66
CA TYR A 87 -21.72 -6.83 15.52
C TYR A 87 -20.25 -6.49 15.18
N GLY A 88 -19.42 -7.50 14.89
CA GLY A 88 -18.02 -7.35 14.53
C GLY A 88 -17.61 -8.11 13.26
N ALA A 89 -16.29 -8.15 13.04
CA ALA A 89 -15.68 -8.90 11.95
C ALA A 89 -15.64 -10.40 12.28
N PRO A 90 -15.68 -11.29 11.27
CA PRO A 90 -15.39 -12.71 11.44
C PRO A 90 -14.01 -12.91 12.08
N ALA A 91 -13.87 -13.96 12.90
CA ALA A 91 -12.67 -14.18 13.72
C ALA A 91 -11.37 -14.16 12.91
N GLN A 92 -11.35 -14.75 11.71
CA GLN A 92 -10.15 -14.76 10.87
C GLN A 92 -9.76 -13.36 10.36
N LEU A 93 -10.74 -12.55 9.95
CA LEU A 93 -10.50 -11.15 9.57
C LEU A 93 -10.08 -10.33 10.80
N LYS A 94 -10.68 -10.60 11.96
CA LYS A 94 -10.31 -9.95 13.21
C LYS A 94 -8.87 -10.28 13.63
N ALA A 95 -8.39 -11.50 13.40
CA ALA A 95 -6.99 -11.87 13.64
C ALA A 95 -6.02 -11.02 12.81
N LEU A 96 -6.33 -10.77 11.52
CA LEU A 96 -5.55 -9.84 10.68
C LEU A 96 -5.57 -8.42 11.25
N ILE A 97 -6.75 -7.92 11.62
CA ILE A 97 -6.93 -6.59 12.22
C ILE A 97 -6.08 -6.46 13.49
N ASP A 98 -6.14 -7.46 14.38
CA ASP A 98 -5.41 -7.44 15.64
C ASP A 98 -3.89 -7.59 15.45
N ARG A 99 -3.46 -8.37 14.46
CA ARG A 99 -2.04 -8.49 14.10
C ARG A 99 -1.49 -7.24 13.41
N SER A 100 -2.37 -6.36 12.90
CA SER A 100 -1.99 -5.03 12.41
C SER A 100 -1.52 -4.08 13.52
N GLN A 101 -1.56 -4.52 14.79
CA GLN A 101 -0.83 -3.92 15.91
C GLN A 101 0.64 -3.68 15.57
N THR A 102 1.25 -4.51 14.71
CA THR A 102 2.62 -4.29 14.23
C THR A 102 2.77 -2.94 13.52
N LEU A 103 1.86 -2.61 12.60
CA LEU A 103 1.89 -1.36 11.84
C LEU A 103 1.55 -0.16 12.75
N TRP A 104 0.62 -0.36 13.68
CA TRP A 104 0.31 0.63 14.72
C TRP A 104 1.53 0.92 15.60
N ALA A 105 2.23 -0.10 16.10
CA ALA A 105 3.38 0.06 16.98
C ALA A 105 4.52 0.80 16.30
N ARG A 106 4.80 0.47 15.02
CA ARG A 106 5.80 1.20 14.22
C ARG A 106 5.50 2.70 14.15
N ARG A 107 4.22 3.06 13.99
CA ARG A 107 3.81 4.46 13.93
C ARG A 107 3.87 5.14 15.30
N TYR A 108 3.21 4.58 16.29
CA TYR A 108 2.94 5.29 17.54
C TYR A 108 4.00 5.08 18.61
N ILE A 109 4.66 3.91 18.63
CA ILE A 109 5.73 3.59 19.58
C ILE A 109 7.09 3.94 18.99
N HIS A 110 7.38 3.48 17.76
CA HIS A 110 8.66 3.75 17.09
C HIS A 110 8.75 5.12 16.41
N LYS A 111 7.62 5.86 16.35
CA LYS A 111 7.53 7.20 15.75
C LYS A 111 7.97 7.22 14.28
N LEU A 112 7.76 6.12 13.57
CA LEU A 112 8.06 5.99 12.15
C LEU A 112 6.83 6.31 11.31
N THR A 113 7.04 6.95 10.17
CA THR A 113 5.97 7.29 9.24
C THR A 113 6.11 6.47 7.98
N ASP A 114 5.11 5.63 7.70
CA ASP A 114 4.92 5.02 6.38
C ASP A 114 4.82 6.14 5.32
N PRO A 115 5.68 6.15 4.29
CA PRO A 115 5.65 7.12 3.20
C PRO A 115 4.28 7.29 2.52
N GLY A 116 3.53 6.19 2.36
CA GLY A 116 2.23 6.18 1.70
C GLY A 116 1.08 6.71 2.56
N ARG A 117 1.29 6.86 3.87
CA ARG A 117 0.21 7.06 4.85
C ARG A 117 -0.73 8.22 4.52
N LYS A 118 -0.18 9.37 4.09
CA LYS A 118 -0.97 10.59 3.84
C LYS A 118 -1.96 10.43 2.68
N TRP A 119 -1.70 9.45 1.80
CA TRP A 119 -2.33 9.30 0.50
C TRP A 119 -3.07 7.98 0.36
N ARG A 120 -2.97 7.10 1.36
CA ARG A 120 -3.61 5.78 1.35
C ARG A 120 -5.05 5.89 1.83
N HIS A 121 -5.93 5.22 1.11
CA HIS A 121 -7.36 5.26 1.29
C HIS A 121 -7.89 3.92 1.82
N GLY A 122 -8.89 3.98 2.67
CA GLY A 122 -9.50 2.84 3.36
C GLY A 122 -11.01 2.90 3.23
N PHE A 123 -11.62 1.82 2.72
CA PHE A 123 -13.06 1.77 2.50
C PHE A 123 -13.70 0.49 3.02
N LEU A 124 -14.85 0.60 3.69
CA LEU A 124 -15.57 -0.54 4.24
C LEU A 124 -16.81 -0.89 3.40
N LEU A 125 -16.95 -2.16 3.05
CA LEU A 125 -18.17 -2.76 2.55
C LEU A 125 -18.67 -3.81 3.54
N ALA A 126 -19.82 -3.59 4.16
CA ALA A 126 -20.36 -4.51 5.18
C ALA A 126 -21.77 -5.00 4.81
N LEU A 127 -22.08 -6.25 5.20
CA LEU A 127 -23.41 -6.82 5.00
C LEU A 127 -23.85 -7.64 6.22
N GLY A 128 -25.16 -7.71 6.46
CA GLY A 128 -25.70 -8.51 7.55
C GLY A 128 -27.16 -8.88 7.36
N ALA A 129 -27.59 -9.95 8.04
CA ALA A 129 -28.93 -10.52 7.86
C ALA A 129 -30.04 -9.73 8.58
N THR A 130 -29.72 -9.07 9.70
CA THR A 130 -30.76 -8.51 10.57
C THR A 130 -31.17 -7.09 10.19
N ARG A 131 -32.25 -6.61 10.81
CA ARG A 131 -32.78 -5.24 10.68
C ARG A 131 -32.33 -4.30 11.80
N GLY A 132 -31.39 -4.73 12.63
CA GLY A 132 -30.92 -3.94 13.78
C GLY A 132 -30.44 -2.56 13.35
N LYS A 133 -30.86 -1.51 14.08
CA LYS A 133 -30.44 -0.13 13.80
C LYS A 133 -28.91 -0.02 13.90
N ASN A 134 -28.34 -0.63 14.94
CA ASN A 134 -26.92 -0.55 15.29
C ASN A 134 -26.06 -1.67 14.66
N LEU A 135 -26.62 -2.44 13.71
CA LEU A 135 -25.97 -3.64 13.15
C LEU A 135 -24.52 -3.40 12.71
N PHE A 136 -24.22 -2.22 12.17
CA PHE A 136 -22.91 -1.90 11.62
C PHE A 136 -22.03 -1.02 12.51
N GLU A 137 -22.53 -0.53 13.65
CA GLU A 137 -21.78 0.42 14.48
C GLU A 137 -20.43 -0.14 14.93
N GLY A 138 -20.43 -1.38 15.44
CA GLY A 138 -19.22 -2.05 15.92
C GLY A 138 -18.19 -2.27 14.80
N ILE A 139 -18.63 -2.75 13.63
CA ILE A 139 -17.71 -3.00 12.51
C ILE A 139 -17.20 -1.71 11.87
N ILE A 140 -18.01 -0.65 11.79
CA ILE A 140 -17.57 0.66 11.30
C ILE A 140 -16.48 1.23 12.21
N LEU A 141 -16.68 1.17 13.53
CA LEU A 141 -15.67 1.64 14.50
C LEU A 141 -14.38 0.81 14.40
N THR A 142 -14.50 -0.50 14.32
CA THR A 142 -13.36 -1.41 14.14
C THR A 142 -12.60 -1.09 12.85
N ALA A 143 -13.31 -0.89 11.74
CA ALA A 143 -12.71 -0.55 10.45
C ALA A 143 -11.96 0.79 10.50
N LYS A 144 -12.55 1.81 11.12
CA LYS A 144 -11.92 3.13 11.25
C LYS A 144 -10.55 3.06 11.93
N TYR A 145 -10.44 2.31 13.03
CA TYR A 145 -9.17 2.17 13.74
C TYR A 145 -8.22 1.17 13.10
N PHE A 146 -8.74 0.14 12.43
CA PHE A 146 -7.94 -0.73 11.57
C PHE A 146 -7.25 0.09 10.46
N PHE A 147 -8.00 0.93 9.73
CA PHE A 147 -7.43 1.76 8.69
C PHE A 147 -6.38 2.73 9.22
N ASP A 148 -6.62 3.38 10.37
CA ASP A 148 -5.60 4.23 11.00
C ASP A 148 -4.31 3.45 11.36
N ALA A 149 -4.44 2.22 11.87
CA ALA A 149 -3.32 1.35 12.22
C ALA A 149 -2.47 0.96 10.99
N VAL A 150 -3.11 0.69 9.84
CA VAL A 150 -2.41 0.38 8.58
C VAL A 150 -2.05 1.63 7.77
N GLY A 151 -2.18 2.82 8.36
CA GLY A 151 -1.83 4.08 7.73
C GLY A 151 -2.73 4.47 6.56
N ALA A 152 -4.01 4.12 6.60
CA ALA A 152 -5.02 4.52 5.61
C ALA A 152 -6.05 5.48 6.23
N GLY A 153 -6.52 6.47 5.45
CA GLY A 153 -7.68 7.28 5.78
C GLY A 153 -8.98 6.48 5.71
N PHE A 154 -9.97 6.77 6.55
CA PHE A 154 -11.28 6.11 6.48
C PHE A 154 -12.25 6.94 5.64
N ASP A 155 -12.46 6.55 4.38
CA ASP A 155 -13.25 7.32 3.40
C ASP A 155 -14.74 6.92 3.35
N GLY A 156 -15.18 6.22 4.39
CA GLY A 156 -16.57 5.85 4.65
C GLY A 156 -16.86 4.37 4.48
N SER A 157 -18.16 4.06 4.40
CA SER A 157 -18.65 2.70 4.29
C SER A 157 -19.94 2.60 3.48
N LEU A 158 -20.13 1.49 2.78
CA LEU A 158 -21.45 1.05 2.30
C LEU A 158 -21.89 -0.17 3.10
N THR A 159 -23.14 -0.17 3.57
CA THR A 159 -23.65 -1.21 4.46
C THR A 159 -25.01 -1.72 4.03
N TYR A 160 -25.18 -3.04 3.93
CA TYR A 160 -26.39 -3.66 3.38
C TYR A 160 -27.06 -4.61 4.39
N ARG A 161 -28.29 -4.29 4.80
CA ARG A 161 -29.11 -5.11 5.71
C ARG A 161 -29.89 -6.16 4.94
N GLN A 162 -30.38 -7.18 5.65
CA GLN A 162 -31.25 -8.23 5.10
C GLN A 162 -30.61 -9.01 3.94
N ILE A 163 -29.30 -9.22 4.03
CA ILE A 163 -28.52 -10.04 3.10
C ILE A 163 -28.18 -11.35 3.80
N GLU A 164 -28.89 -12.43 3.47
CA GLU A 164 -28.84 -13.68 4.26
C GLU A 164 -28.41 -14.88 3.41
N ARG A 165 -29.14 -15.13 2.32
CA ARG A 165 -28.89 -16.25 1.43
C ARG A 165 -27.76 -15.92 0.46
N PRO A 166 -26.98 -16.92 0.02
CA PRO A 166 -25.98 -16.72 -1.02
C PRO A 166 -26.59 -16.07 -2.26
N GLY A 167 -25.97 -14.99 -2.75
CA GLY A 167 -26.40 -14.28 -3.95
C GLY A 167 -27.48 -13.20 -3.74
N ASP A 168 -28.00 -13.02 -2.52
CA ASP A 168 -28.98 -11.96 -2.22
C ASP A 168 -28.48 -10.57 -2.59
N ILE A 169 -27.18 -10.31 -2.41
CA ILE A 169 -26.62 -8.98 -2.70
C ILE A 169 -26.67 -8.63 -4.20
N ALA A 170 -26.61 -9.63 -5.08
CA ALA A 170 -26.70 -9.42 -6.52
C ALA A 170 -28.11 -8.97 -6.93
N LYS A 171 -29.12 -9.25 -6.09
CA LYS A 171 -30.52 -8.84 -6.28
C LYS A 171 -30.84 -7.53 -5.54
N HIS A 172 -29.92 -7.01 -4.72
CA HIS A 172 -30.15 -5.77 -4.01
C HIS A 172 -30.26 -4.61 -5.02
N PRO A 173 -31.30 -3.76 -4.94
CA PRO A 173 -31.64 -2.82 -6.00
C PRO A 173 -30.52 -1.83 -6.34
N THR A 174 -29.71 -1.44 -5.35
CA THR A 174 -28.70 -0.38 -5.51
C THR A 174 -27.26 -0.84 -5.25
N ALA A 175 -27.03 -2.02 -4.66
CA ALA A 175 -25.74 -2.31 -4.02
C ALA A 175 -24.57 -2.30 -5.00
N LEU A 176 -24.72 -2.95 -6.15
CA LEU A 176 -23.66 -3.02 -7.15
C LEU A 176 -23.44 -1.66 -7.83
N THR A 177 -24.49 -0.85 -7.99
CA THR A 177 -24.39 0.49 -8.56
C THR A 177 -23.67 1.43 -7.61
N GLU A 178 -24.06 1.46 -6.34
CA GLU A 178 -23.42 2.26 -5.28
C GLU A 178 -21.93 1.90 -5.11
N VAL A 179 -21.61 0.60 -5.14
CA VAL A 179 -20.21 0.14 -5.09
C VAL A 179 -19.41 0.68 -6.27
N LYS A 180 -19.91 0.53 -7.51
CA LYS A 180 -19.21 1.01 -8.72
C LYS A 180 -19.02 2.53 -8.71
N GLU A 181 -20.04 3.27 -8.31
CA GLU A 181 -19.97 4.72 -8.19
C GLU A 181 -18.92 5.13 -7.16
N LYS A 182 -18.94 4.50 -5.97
CA LYS A 182 -17.95 4.78 -4.93
C LYS A 182 -16.53 4.37 -5.33
N THR A 183 -16.37 3.27 -6.06
CA THR A 183 -15.09 2.87 -6.65
C THR A 183 -14.52 3.96 -7.55
N ARG A 184 -15.33 4.53 -8.45
CA ARG A 184 -14.91 5.65 -9.31
C ARG A 184 -14.45 6.86 -8.51
N LEU A 185 -15.27 7.28 -7.54
CA LEU A 185 -14.96 8.43 -6.69
C LEU A 185 -13.66 8.27 -5.90
N LEU A 186 -13.32 7.06 -5.46
CA LEU A 186 -12.06 6.78 -4.75
C LEU A 186 -10.85 6.74 -5.69
N ILE A 187 -11.05 6.31 -6.94
CA ILE A 187 -9.95 6.05 -7.88
C ILE A 187 -9.62 7.28 -8.73
N GLU A 188 -10.63 8.05 -9.16
CA GLU A 188 -10.47 9.22 -10.04
C GLU A 188 -9.34 10.18 -9.62
N PRO A 189 -9.20 10.57 -8.33
CA PRO A 189 -8.11 11.45 -7.90
C PRO A 189 -6.71 10.86 -8.10
N LEU A 190 -6.59 9.53 -8.23
CA LEU A 190 -5.34 8.79 -8.24
C LEU A 190 -4.93 8.31 -9.65
N LEU A 191 -5.80 8.44 -10.65
CA LEU A 191 -5.55 7.92 -12.01
C LEU A 191 -4.46 8.67 -12.77
N ASN A 192 -4.31 9.97 -12.51
CA ASN A 192 -3.43 10.86 -13.27
C ASN A 192 -2.10 11.14 -12.55
N LYS A 193 -1.69 10.27 -11.63
CA LYS A 193 -0.38 10.40 -10.99
C LYS A 193 0.71 10.17 -12.03
N LYS A 194 1.72 11.05 -12.06
CA LYS A 194 2.93 10.86 -12.87
C LYS A 194 3.67 9.64 -12.33
N LYS A 195 3.95 8.66 -13.18
CA LYS A 195 4.65 7.43 -12.83
C LYS A 195 6.15 7.64 -12.95
N ILE A 196 6.86 7.50 -11.84
CA ILE A 196 8.32 7.70 -11.81
C ILE A 196 8.98 6.41 -11.33
N LEU A 197 9.88 5.88 -12.16
CA LEU A 197 10.69 4.73 -11.80
C LEU A 197 12.07 5.19 -11.34
N PHE A 198 12.37 4.98 -10.06
CA PHE A 198 13.69 5.22 -9.48
C PHE A 198 14.55 3.97 -9.63
N VAL A 199 15.73 4.10 -10.24
CA VAL A 199 16.60 2.96 -10.55
C VAL A 199 17.98 3.17 -9.96
N CYS A 200 18.49 2.16 -9.26
CA CYS A 200 19.91 2.05 -8.89
C CYS A 200 20.30 0.58 -8.99
N ARG A 201 21.59 0.26 -9.16
CA ARG A 201 22.05 -1.09 -9.52
C ARG A 201 21.37 -2.23 -8.74
N GLU A 202 21.37 -2.17 -7.42
CA GLU A 202 20.89 -3.28 -6.58
C GLU A 202 19.47 -3.14 -6.03
N ASN A 203 18.80 -2.00 -6.26
CA ASN A 203 17.58 -1.61 -5.56
C ASN A 203 17.62 -1.71 -4.02
N ALA A 204 18.82 -1.74 -3.42
CA ALA A 204 18.99 -1.95 -1.99
C ALA A 204 19.02 -0.63 -1.19
N CYS A 205 19.34 0.50 -1.83
CA CYS A 205 19.65 1.76 -1.15
C CYS A 205 19.07 3.01 -1.84
N ARG A 206 19.79 3.62 -2.79
CA ARG A 206 19.47 4.94 -3.38
C ARG A 206 18.06 5.03 -3.95
N SER A 207 17.65 4.06 -4.79
CA SER A 207 16.30 4.06 -5.37
C SER A 207 15.19 3.78 -4.33
N GLN A 208 15.50 3.08 -3.23
CA GLN A 208 14.56 2.89 -2.13
C GLN A 208 14.32 4.21 -1.39
N MET A 209 15.39 4.94 -1.06
CA MET A 209 15.28 6.27 -0.43
C MET A 209 14.49 7.24 -1.31
N ALA A 210 14.82 7.32 -2.60
CA ALA A 210 14.18 8.25 -3.52
C ALA A 210 12.69 7.97 -3.69
N SER A 211 12.30 6.69 -3.88
CA SER A 211 10.89 6.32 -3.98
C SER A 211 10.12 6.58 -2.67
N ALA A 212 10.73 6.35 -1.52
CA ALA A 212 10.14 6.64 -0.22
C ALA A 212 9.90 8.15 -0.03
N PHE A 213 10.90 8.99 -0.33
CA PHE A 213 10.71 10.44 -0.25
C PHE A 213 9.68 10.94 -1.27
N ALA A 214 9.67 10.44 -2.50
CA ALA A 214 8.71 10.85 -3.52
C ALA A 214 7.28 10.50 -3.08
N GLN A 215 7.08 9.30 -2.54
CA GLN A 215 5.81 8.88 -1.96
C GLN A 215 5.43 9.76 -0.77
N TYR A 216 6.37 10.07 0.13
CA TYR A 216 6.12 10.89 1.31
C TYR A 216 5.72 12.34 0.99
N TYR A 217 6.37 12.95 0.00
CA TYR A 217 6.18 14.36 -0.35
C TYR A 217 5.10 14.62 -1.40
N ALA A 218 4.81 13.64 -2.27
CA ALA A 218 3.94 13.86 -3.42
C ALA A 218 3.17 12.61 -3.85
N GLY A 219 2.86 11.69 -2.93
CA GLY A 219 2.13 10.46 -3.27
C GLY A 219 0.69 10.67 -3.75
N ASP A 220 0.14 11.88 -3.66
CA ASP A 220 -1.10 12.31 -4.34
C ASP A 220 -0.92 12.57 -5.83
N ARG A 221 0.29 12.94 -6.27
CA ARG A 221 0.62 13.35 -7.66
C ARG A 221 1.59 12.40 -8.36
N ILE A 222 2.33 11.60 -7.63
CA ILE A 222 3.38 10.72 -8.14
C ILE A 222 3.14 9.30 -7.68
N GLU A 223 3.13 8.38 -8.64
CA GLU A 223 3.24 6.94 -8.39
C GLU A 223 4.73 6.57 -8.50
N ALA A 224 5.38 6.42 -7.34
CA ALA A 224 6.80 6.14 -7.26
C ALA A 224 7.04 4.64 -7.08
N GLU A 225 7.78 4.03 -8.01
CA GLU A 225 8.34 2.69 -7.85
C GLU A 225 9.86 2.74 -7.86
N SER A 226 10.49 1.69 -7.31
CA SER A 226 11.94 1.54 -7.32
C SER A 226 12.34 0.17 -7.84
N ALA A 227 13.41 0.12 -8.61
CA ALA A 227 13.97 -1.12 -9.13
C ALA A 227 15.50 -1.07 -9.22
N GLY A 228 16.09 -2.18 -9.66
CA GLY A 228 17.52 -2.31 -9.91
C GLY A 228 17.82 -3.28 -11.02
N SER A 229 18.91 -3.02 -11.74
CA SER A 229 19.40 -3.83 -12.85
C SER A 229 20.00 -5.17 -12.39
N GLN A 230 20.51 -5.21 -11.16
CA GLN A 230 21.09 -6.39 -10.51
C GLN A 230 20.61 -6.47 -9.06
N PRO A 231 19.31 -6.76 -8.80
CA PRO A 231 18.72 -6.66 -7.46
C PRO A 231 19.46 -7.49 -6.41
N ALA A 232 19.76 -6.88 -5.26
CA ALA A 232 20.30 -7.61 -4.11
C ALA A 232 19.24 -8.51 -3.47
N SER A 233 19.65 -9.39 -2.54
CA SER A 233 18.75 -10.26 -1.78
C SER A 233 17.85 -9.52 -0.78
N GLY A 234 18.19 -8.28 -0.43
CA GLY A 234 17.45 -7.45 0.51
C GLY A 234 17.88 -5.99 0.47
N ILE A 235 17.14 -5.15 1.19
CA ILE A 235 17.47 -3.73 1.32
C ILE A 235 18.65 -3.54 2.29
N ASN A 236 19.40 -2.46 2.11
CA ASN A 236 20.57 -2.14 2.91
C ASN A 236 20.17 -1.65 4.31
N MET A 237 20.67 -2.28 5.37
CA MET A 237 20.31 -1.94 6.75
C MET A 237 20.82 -0.57 7.23
N PRO A 238 22.06 -0.14 6.92
CA PRO A 238 22.48 1.24 7.14
C PRO A 238 21.56 2.28 6.46
N MET A 239 21.00 2.00 5.28
CA MET A 239 19.99 2.85 4.65
C MET A 239 18.73 2.95 5.51
N VAL A 240 18.23 1.83 6.04
CA VAL A 240 17.07 1.81 6.94
C VAL A 240 17.33 2.65 8.20
N GLU A 241 18.54 2.56 8.77
CA GLU A 241 18.94 3.34 9.94
C GLU A 241 18.92 4.84 9.67
N VAL A 242 19.53 5.31 8.57
CA VAL A 242 19.52 6.75 8.25
C VAL A 242 18.15 7.26 7.83
N MET A 243 17.27 6.44 7.24
CA MET A 243 15.89 6.83 6.94
C MET A 243 15.05 6.93 8.21
N LYS A 244 15.30 6.08 9.22
CA LYS A 244 14.69 6.17 10.55
C LYS A 244 15.03 7.48 11.26
N GLU A 245 16.24 8.04 11.08
CA GLU A 245 16.60 9.37 11.60
C GLU A 245 15.70 10.49 11.05
N LYS A 246 15.18 10.34 9.82
CA LYS A 246 14.18 11.24 9.22
C LYS A 246 12.74 10.90 9.62
N GLY A 247 12.55 9.88 10.46
CA GLY A 247 11.23 9.36 10.82
C GLY A 247 10.52 8.64 9.68
N ILE A 248 11.23 8.26 8.61
CA ILE A 248 10.66 7.54 7.46
C ILE A 248 10.78 6.04 7.68
N ASP A 249 9.65 5.35 7.59
CA ASP A 249 9.61 3.91 7.72
C ASP A 249 9.93 3.21 6.40
N MET A 250 10.91 2.32 6.43
CA MET A 250 11.35 1.52 5.29
C MET A 250 10.95 0.04 5.42
N ALA A 251 10.16 -0.32 6.43
CA ALA A 251 9.73 -1.71 6.62
C ALA A 251 8.94 -2.27 5.44
N PHE A 252 8.98 -3.59 5.32
CA PHE A 252 8.28 -4.39 4.31
C PHE A 252 8.65 -4.07 2.85
N ARG A 253 9.60 -3.15 2.61
CA ARG A 253 10.22 -2.92 1.31
C ARG A 253 11.13 -4.08 0.95
N ARG A 254 11.14 -4.42 -0.34
CA ARG A 254 11.97 -5.48 -0.94
C ARG A 254 12.63 -4.95 -2.19
N THR A 255 13.75 -5.55 -2.55
CA THR A 255 14.41 -5.37 -3.84
C THR A 255 13.55 -5.97 -4.94
N LYS A 256 13.54 -5.34 -6.12
CA LYS A 256 12.81 -5.76 -7.32
C LYS A 256 13.68 -5.52 -8.55
N SER A 257 13.56 -6.39 -9.55
CA SER A 257 14.16 -6.13 -10.85
C SER A 257 13.41 -5.03 -11.59
N ILE A 258 14.07 -4.46 -12.59
CA ILE A 258 13.46 -3.47 -13.48
C ILE A 258 12.30 -4.14 -14.23
N GLU A 259 12.53 -5.35 -14.71
CA GLU A 259 11.57 -6.18 -15.44
C GLU A 259 10.31 -6.42 -14.60
N ASP A 260 10.46 -6.83 -13.33
CA ASP A 260 9.34 -7.06 -12.41
C ASP A 260 8.44 -5.83 -12.29
N VAL A 261 9.02 -4.62 -12.30
CA VAL A 261 8.26 -3.38 -12.20
C VAL A 261 7.61 -3.01 -13.53
N LEU A 262 8.33 -3.17 -14.64
CA LEU A 262 7.83 -2.86 -15.98
C LEU A 262 6.68 -3.79 -16.42
N ASP A 263 6.58 -5.00 -15.85
CA ASP A 263 5.47 -5.93 -16.09
C ASP A 263 4.10 -5.37 -15.73
N TYR A 264 4.03 -4.43 -14.78
CA TYR A 264 2.76 -3.84 -14.33
C TYR A 264 2.73 -2.32 -14.34
N MET A 265 3.85 -1.64 -14.61
CA MET A 265 3.93 -0.19 -14.59
C MET A 265 4.78 0.32 -15.75
N LYS A 266 4.15 1.14 -16.61
CA LYS A 266 4.87 1.93 -17.62
C LYS A 266 5.21 3.30 -17.02
N PRO A 267 6.50 3.64 -16.82
CA PRO A 267 6.89 4.93 -16.26
C PRO A 267 6.73 6.06 -17.29
N ASP A 268 6.39 7.25 -16.79
CA ASP A 268 6.43 8.50 -17.55
C ASP A 268 7.83 9.12 -17.51
N SER A 269 8.66 8.73 -16.54
CA SER A 269 10.08 9.11 -16.46
C SER A 269 10.86 8.10 -15.62
N ILE A 270 12.14 7.96 -15.93
CA ILE A 270 13.09 7.13 -15.17
C ILE A 270 14.13 8.04 -14.54
N ILE A 271 14.41 7.83 -13.26
CA ILE A 271 15.48 8.52 -12.54
C ILE A 271 16.56 7.50 -12.19
N SER A 272 17.69 7.58 -12.87
CA SER A 272 18.84 6.72 -12.66
C SER A 272 19.77 7.30 -11.60
N MET A 273 20.31 6.43 -10.75
CA MET A 273 21.24 6.76 -9.67
C MET A 273 22.40 5.77 -9.69
N GLY A 274 23.23 5.85 -10.74
CA GLY A 274 24.44 5.04 -10.89
C GLY A 274 24.24 3.67 -11.54
N CYS A 275 23.29 3.53 -12.46
CA CYS A 275 23.12 2.33 -13.30
C CYS A 275 23.88 2.38 -14.63
N GLY A 276 24.41 3.55 -15.03
CA GLY A 276 25.06 3.71 -16.33
C GLY A 276 24.15 3.25 -17.48
N GLU A 277 24.69 2.42 -18.38
CA GLU A 277 24.01 1.88 -19.55
C GLU A 277 23.03 0.73 -19.25
N GLU A 278 22.91 0.28 -17.99
CA GLU A 278 22.04 -0.85 -17.61
C GLU A 278 20.55 -0.45 -17.46
N CYS A 279 20.21 0.83 -17.61
CA CYS A 279 18.81 1.26 -17.59
C CYS A 279 18.08 0.88 -18.88
N PRO A 280 16.82 0.41 -18.80
CA PRO A 280 16.06 0.00 -19.96
C PRO A 280 15.77 1.20 -20.86
N TYR A 281 16.01 1.04 -22.16
CA TYR A 281 15.55 2.02 -23.15
C TYR A 281 14.05 1.78 -23.44
N ILE A 282 13.21 2.72 -23.02
CA ILE A 282 11.77 2.72 -23.31
C ILE A 282 11.48 3.91 -24.24
N PRO A 283 11.03 3.68 -25.48
CA PRO A 283 10.74 4.77 -26.42
C PRO A 283 9.79 5.82 -25.85
N GLY A 284 10.21 7.08 -25.88
CA GLY A 284 9.43 8.23 -25.41
C GLY A 284 9.42 8.45 -23.90
N VAL A 285 10.17 7.66 -23.12
CA VAL A 285 10.30 7.86 -21.67
C VAL A 285 11.66 8.52 -21.37
N PRO A 286 11.68 9.76 -20.84
CA PRO A 286 12.93 10.42 -20.48
C PRO A 286 13.63 9.71 -19.32
N ILE A 287 14.96 9.65 -19.42
CA ILE A 287 15.85 9.13 -18.38
C ILE A 287 16.70 10.29 -17.85
N HIS A 288 16.59 10.56 -16.55
CA HIS A 288 17.39 11.57 -15.86
C HIS A 288 18.41 10.88 -14.95
N ASP A 289 19.69 11.09 -15.18
CA ASP A 289 20.74 10.57 -14.29
C ASP A 289 21.08 11.60 -13.22
N TRP A 290 20.94 11.20 -11.96
CA TRP A 290 21.34 12.02 -10.83
C TRP A 290 22.83 11.89 -10.49
N ASN A 291 23.54 10.92 -11.09
CA ASN A 291 24.96 10.67 -10.90
C ASN A 291 25.37 10.70 -9.43
N LEU A 292 24.64 9.94 -8.61
CA LEU A 292 24.89 9.83 -7.17
C LEU A 292 25.98 8.80 -6.90
N HIS A 293 26.94 9.19 -6.06
CA HIS A 293 27.96 8.29 -5.55
C HIS A 293 27.34 7.08 -4.84
N ASP A 294 27.96 5.92 -5.00
CA ASP A 294 27.55 4.72 -4.28
C ASP A 294 27.94 4.83 -2.80
N PRO A 295 26.98 4.72 -1.85
CA PRO A 295 27.29 4.69 -0.43
C PRO A 295 27.65 3.28 0.09
N SER A 296 27.62 2.25 -0.76
CA SER A 296 28.02 0.88 -0.37
C SER A 296 29.46 0.86 0.18
N ASP A 297 29.65 0.11 1.26
CA ASP A 297 30.92 -0.07 2.00
C ASP A 297 31.55 1.22 2.56
N LYS A 298 30.84 2.35 2.51
CA LYS A 298 31.30 3.62 3.10
C LYS A 298 30.75 3.82 4.52
N PRO A 299 31.39 4.69 5.33
CA PRO A 299 30.89 5.03 6.65
C PRO A 299 29.46 5.57 6.62
N ILE A 300 28.68 5.32 7.67
CA ILE A 300 27.26 5.73 7.76
C ILE A 300 27.04 7.25 7.58
N ASN A 301 28.03 8.08 7.90
CA ASN A 301 27.96 9.53 7.62
C ASN A 301 27.82 9.83 6.13
N PHE A 302 28.52 9.09 5.26
CA PHE A 302 28.36 9.22 3.82
C PHE A 302 26.97 8.78 3.36
N MET A 303 26.38 7.75 4.01
CA MET A 303 25.00 7.34 3.75
C MET A 303 24.00 8.47 4.11
N ARG A 304 24.26 9.22 5.19
CA ARG A 304 23.45 10.40 5.58
C ARG A 304 23.56 11.52 4.54
N GLU A 305 24.76 11.81 4.05
CA GLU A 305 24.99 12.79 2.98
C GLU A 305 24.21 12.41 1.71
N VAL A 306 24.32 11.16 1.26
CA VAL A 306 23.58 10.65 0.09
C VAL A 306 22.06 10.71 0.32
N ARG A 307 21.58 10.34 1.50
CA ARG A 307 20.15 10.46 1.88
C ARG A 307 19.66 11.89 1.74
N ASP A 308 20.40 12.85 2.30
CA ASP A 308 20.01 14.26 2.31
C ASP A 308 20.06 14.85 0.90
N GLU A 309 21.05 14.48 0.08
CA GLU A 309 21.11 14.86 -1.34
C GLU A 309 19.91 14.31 -2.13
N ILE A 310 19.57 13.03 -1.93
CA ILE A 310 18.39 12.41 -2.57
C ILE A 310 17.11 13.14 -2.16
N GLU A 311 16.97 13.45 -0.87
CA GLU A 311 15.79 14.15 -0.36
C GLU A 311 15.60 15.51 -1.03
N GLU A 312 16.66 16.31 -1.15
CA GLU A 312 16.59 17.63 -1.80
C GLU A 312 16.33 17.54 -3.30
N ARG A 313 16.91 16.56 -3.99
CA ARG A 313 16.60 16.29 -5.41
C ARG A 313 15.15 15.86 -5.60
N VAL A 314 14.61 15.02 -4.72
CA VAL A 314 13.18 14.65 -4.73
C VAL A 314 12.32 15.88 -4.45
N LYS A 315 12.62 16.70 -3.44
CA LYS A 315 11.86 17.94 -3.16
C LYS A 315 11.83 18.86 -4.38
N THR A 316 12.96 19.00 -5.07
CA THR A 316 13.05 19.78 -6.31
C THR A 316 12.16 19.18 -7.39
N LEU A 317 12.28 17.86 -7.65
CA LEU A 317 11.49 17.11 -8.62
C LEU A 317 9.98 17.24 -8.39
N VAL A 318 9.52 17.23 -7.13
CA VAL A 318 8.08 17.29 -6.81
C VAL A 318 7.54 18.72 -6.68
N SER A 319 8.42 19.71 -6.55
CA SER A 319 8.08 21.13 -6.47
C SER A 319 7.99 21.79 -7.83
N SER A 320 8.71 21.29 -8.84
CA SER A 320 8.69 21.78 -10.21
C SER A 320 7.36 21.46 -10.92
N LYS A 321 6.30 22.18 -10.53
CA LYS A 321 5.31 22.64 -11.50
C LYS A 321 6.03 23.66 -12.39
N ASN A 322 6.05 23.46 -13.72
CA ASN A 322 6.46 24.42 -14.77
C ASN A 322 7.86 24.27 -15.42
N GLN A 323 8.23 23.14 -16.05
CA GLN A 323 9.28 23.15 -17.09
C GLN A 323 9.03 22.21 -18.29
N GLU A 324 7.80 21.77 -18.54
CA GLU A 324 7.43 21.08 -19.81
C GLU A 324 6.33 21.85 -20.57
N ALA A 325 6.48 23.19 -20.62
CA ALA A 325 5.70 24.07 -21.51
C ALA A 325 6.59 24.87 -22.49
N GLU A 326 7.91 24.69 -22.46
CA GLU A 326 8.84 25.36 -23.37
C GLU A 326 9.98 24.42 -23.74
N SER A 327 9.76 23.58 -24.75
CA SER A 327 10.76 23.03 -25.68
C SER A 327 10.03 22.40 -26.87
#